data_AF-A0A356SC23-F1
#
_entry.id   AF-A0A356SC23-F1
#
_cell.length_a   1.000
_cell.length_b   1.000
_cell.length_c   1.000
_cell.angle_alpha   90.00
_cell.angle_beta   90.00
_cell.angle_gamma   90.00
#
_symmetry.space_group_name_H-M   'P 1'
#
loop_
_entity.id
_entity.type
_entity.pdbx_description
1 polymer ?
#
loop_
_entity_poly.entity_id
_entity_poly.type
_entity_poly.pdbx_seq_one_letter_code
_entity_poly.pdbx_strand_id
1 'polypeptide(L)'
;FGNLLLWKSVYEYKGQFWVDALRVSRDVTVIEGDSVARLNLSEQFPWMDPTSQQALDIARFRWFSNDYLAVDKQDPYLIVDMRYSQLPNEIDGLWGIRLDPSAAFDAHVEWVTRRSTNKARVDQLLAMLEGDGAKPIPSNNR
;
A
#
# COMPACT_ATOMS: atom_id res chain seq x y z
N PHE A 1 6.45 21.66 -10.74
CA PHE A 1 5.38 21.88 -9.76
C PHE A 1 5.01 20.54 -9.15
N GLY A 2 4.90 20.45 -7.81
CA GLY A 2 4.42 19.26 -7.11
C GLY A 2 2.95 19.40 -6.75
N ASN A 3 2.24 18.29 -6.64
CA ASN A 3 0.86 18.25 -6.15
C ASN A 3 0.82 18.60 -4.65
N LEU A 4 0.10 19.66 -4.27
CA LEU A 4 -0.15 20.07 -2.87
C LEU A 4 -1.61 19.86 -2.45
N LEU A 5 -2.46 19.45 -3.39
CA LEU A 5 -3.91 19.39 -3.21
C LEU A 5 -4.38 18.02 -2.76
N LEU A 6 -3.78 16.95 -3.27
CA LEU A 6 -4.21 15.58 -3.01
C LEU A 6 -3.13 14.79 -2.29
N TRP A 7 -3.47 14.28 -1.11
CA TRP A 7 -2.58 13.57 -0.19
C TRP A 7 -3.09 12.16 0.05
N LYS A 8 -2.17 11.22 0.27
CA LYS A 8 -2.50 9.87 0.72
C LYS A 8 -2.47 9.83 2.25
N SER A 9 -3.53 9.30 2.87
CA SER A 9 -3.48 8.85 4.26
C SER A 9 -3.21 7.36 4.31
N VAL A 10 -2.44 6.91 5.30
CA VAL A 10 -2.31 5.50 5.64
C VAL A 10 -2.36 5.39 7.16
N TYR A 11 -3.34 4.67 7.69
CA TYR A 11 -3.50 4.50 9.14
C TYR A 11 -3.87 3.06 9.49
N GLU A 12 -3.47 2.63 10.67
CA GLU A 12 -3.81 1.30 11.17
C GLU A 12 -5.04 1.38 12.07
N TYR A 13 -6.02 0.51 11.81
CA TYR A 13 -7.17 0.32 12.69
C TYR A 13 -7.64 -1.12 12.64
N LYS A 14 -7.73 -1.75 13.83
CA LYS A 14 -8.12 -3.16 14.00
C LYS A 14 -7.27 -4.15 13.16
N GLY A 15 -5.95 -3.97 13.18
CA GLY A 15 -4.99 -4.85 12.48
C GLY A 15 -4.99 -4.72 10.95
N GLN A 16 -5.65 -3.71 10.42
CA GLN A 16 -5.67 -3.40 8.99
C GLN A 16 -5.09 -2.02 8.74
N PHE A 17 -4.35 -1.89 7.65
CA PHE A 17 -4.08 -0.60 7.03
C PHE A 17 -5.32 -0.14 6.27
N TRP A 18 -5.68 1.11 6.50
CA TRP A 18 -6.70 1.85 5.77
C TRP A 18 -6.01 2.97 5.02
N VAL A 19 -6.43 3.17 3.79
CA VAL A 19 -5.87 4.15 2.88
C VAL A 19 -7.01 4.99 2.32
N ASP A 20 -6.90 6.30 2.44
CA ASP A 20 -7.80 7.24 1.77
C ASP A 20 -7.00 8.33 1.06
N ALA A 21 -7.66 9.06 0.17
CA ALA A 21 -7.11 10.31 -0.34
C ALA A 21 -7.75 11.51 0.37
N LEU A 22 -6.92 12.43 0.84
CA LEU A 22 -7.34 13.69 1.42
C LEU A 22 -7.11 14.80 0.41
N ARG A 23 -8.17 15.50 0.03
CA ARG A 23 -8.11 16.66 -0.86
C ARG A 23 -8.16 17.93 -0.01
N VAL A 24 -7.02 18.62 0.08
CA VAL A 24 -6.79 19.80 0.93
C VAL A 24 -6.85 21.06 0.07
N SER A 25 -8.06 21.58 -0.10
CA SER A 25 -8.34 22.79 -0.90
C SER A 25 -8.69 23.97 0.02
N ARG A 26 -9.77 24.71 -0.28
CA ARG A 26 -10.39 25.62 0.71
C ARG A 26 -10.91 24.84 1.92
N ASP A 27 -11.51 23.68 1.66
CA ASP A 27 -11.96 22.72 2.67
C ASP A 27 -11.18 21.41 2.50
N VAL A 28 -11.16 20.59 3.56
CA VAL A 28 -10.60 19.24 3.53
C VAL A 28 -11.73 18.24 3.27
N THR A 29 -11.62 17.52 2.16
CA THR A 29 -12.52 16.42 1.80
C THR A 29 -11.77 15.10 1.70
N VAL A 30 -12.49 14.00 1.89
CA VAL A 30 -11.97 12.64 1.83
C VAL A 30 -12.54 11.90 0.63
N ILE A 31 -11.69 11.19 -0.09
CA ILE A 31 -12.08 10.19 -1.08
C ILE A 31 -11.72 8.86 -0.45
N GLU A 32 -12.75 8.11 -0.08
CA GLU A 32 -12.61 6.79 0.54
C GLU A 32 -11.79 5.87 -0.36
N GLY A 33 -10.91 5.11 0.27
CA GLY A 33 -10.09 4.14 -0.42
C GLY A 33 -10.30 2.73 0.10
N ASP A 34 -9.20 1.99 0.08
CA ASP A 34 -9.17 0.57 0.40
C ASP A 34 -8.56 0.29 1.77
N SER A 35 -8.82 -0.92 2.27
CA SER A 35 -8.10 -1.50 3.38
C SER A 35 -7.42 -2.82 3.02
N VAL A 36 -6.41 -3.19 3.81
CA VAL A 36 -5.69 -4.46 3.73
C VAL A 36 -5.16 -4.87 5.09
N ALA A 37 -5.10 -6.17 5.38
CA ALA A 37 -4.48 -6.68 6.60
C ALA A 37 -3.01 -6.28 6.67
N ARG A 38 -2.56 -5.84 7.84
CA ARG A 38 -1.13 -5.63 8.13
C ARG A 38 -0.39 -6.97 8.02
N LEU A 39 0.84 -6.92 7.51
CA LEU A 39 1.67 -8.11 7.33
C LEU A 39 1.86 -8.87 8.66
N ASN A 40 1.43 -10.13 8.68
CA ASN A 40 1.66 -11.11 9.73
C ASN A 40 2.27 -12.37 9.11
N LEU A 41 3.59 -12.56 9.29
CA LEU A 41 4.33 -13.64 8.65
C LEU A 41 3.89 -15.03 9.11
N SER A 42 3.58 -15.21 10.39
CA SER A 42 3.14 -16.50 10.92
C SER A 42 1.78 -16.92 10.39
N GLU A 43 0.89 -15.97 10.12
CA GLU A 43 -0.46 -16.25 9.62
C GLU A 43 -0.49 -16.36 8.09
N GLN A 44 0.25 -15.48 7.40
CA GLN A 44 0.16 -15.33 5.95
C GLN A 44 1.21 -16.16 5.19
N PHE A 45 2.35 -16.46 5.83
CA PHE A 45 3.43 -17.26 5.25
C PHE A 45 3.86 -18.38 6.21
N PRO A 46 2.94 -19.28 6.62
CA PRO A 46 3.23 -20.34 7.61
C PRO A 46 4.28 -21.36 7.12
N TRP A 47 4.56 -21.39 5.82
CA TRP A 47 5.56 -22.25 5.19
C TRP A 47 6.99 -21.71 5.30
N MET A 48 7.16 -20.43 5.63
CA MET A 48 8.46 -19.77 5.58
C MET A 48 9.31 -20.15 6.79
N ASP A 49 10.52 -20.66 6.53
CA ASP A 49 11.52 -20.83 7.57
C ASP A 49 12.03 -19.44 8.02
N PRO A 50 11.92 -19.10 9.33
CA PRO A 50 12.32 -17.79 9.85
C PRO A 50 13.83 -17.52 9.75
N THR A 51 14.64 -18.54 9.45
CA THR A 51 16.10 -18.46 9.27
C THR A 51 16.53 -18.44 7.80
N SER A 52 15.59 -18.57 6.85
CA SER A 52 15.86 -18.49 5.42
C SER A 52 16.31 -17.11 4.95
N GLN A 53 16.95 -17.05 3.78
CA GLN A 53 17.33 -15.78 3.16
C GLN A 53 16.11 -14.89 2.85
N GLN A 54 14.98 -15.48 2.44
CA GLN A 54 13.75 -14.71 2.20
C GLN A 54 13.23 -14.04 3.49
N ALA A 55 13.29 -14.72 4.64
CA ALA A 55 12.91 -14.13 5.92
C ALA A 55 13.81 -12.93 6.31
N LEU A 56 15.11 -13.02 6.03
CA LEU A 56 16.05 -11.92 6.22
C LEU A 56 15.76 -10.75 5.27
N ASP A 57 15.41 -11.03 4.01
CA ASP A 57 15.05 -10.01 3.02
C ASP A 57 13.75 -9.29 3.40
N ILE A 58 12.76 -10.01 3.92
CA ILE A 58 11.54 -9.40 4.49
C ILE A 58 11.88 -8.49 5.68
N ALA A 59 12.75 -8.93 6.59
CA ALA A 59 13.16 -8.09 7.73
C ALA A 59 13.86 -6.80 7.29
N ARG A 60 14.70 -6.87 6.25
CA ARG A 60 15.31 -5.69 5.62
C ARG A 60 14.24 -4.79 4.99
N PHE A 61 13.33 -5.35 4.20
CA PHE A 61 12.28 -4.59 3.55
C PHE A 61 11.36 -3.89 4.57
N ARG A 62 10.99 -4.59 5.66
CA ARG A 62 10.26 -4.04 6.80
C ARG A 62 10.94 -2.80 7.38
N TRP A 63 12.26 -2.83 7.55
CA TRP A 63 13.01 -1.67 8.04
C TRP A 63 12.89 -0.47 7.09
N PHE A 64 13.08 -0.66 5.79
CA PHE A 64 12.96 0.41 4.79
C PHE A 64 11.52 0.94 4.62
N SER A 65 10.53 0.06 4.82
CA SER A 65 9.12 0.39 4.72
C SER A 65 8.52 0.96 6.01
N ASN A 66 9.32 1.11 7.07
CA ASN A 66 8.85 1.47 8.40
C ASN A 66 7.67 0.58 8.86
N ASP A 67 7.72 -0.70 8.48
CA ASP A 67 6.71 -1.73 8.71
C ASP A 67 5.29 -1.45 8.16
N TYR A 68 5.18 -0.54 7.18
CA TYR A 68 3.96 -0.36 6.37
C TYR A 68 3.88 -1.43 5.29
N LEU A 69 3.85 -2.69 5.70
CA LEU A 69 3.83 -3.84 4.79
C LEU A 69 2.49 -4.55 4.81
N ALA A 70 2.02 -4.97 3.64
CA ALA A 70 0.88 -5.85 3.49
C ALA A 70 1.13 -6.84 2.36
N VAL A 71 0.37 -7.95 2.37
CA VAL A 71 0.31 -8.86 1.23
C VAL A 71 -0.63 -8.27 0.19
N ASP A 72 -0.22 -8.33 -1.07
CA ASP A 72 -1.02 -7.88 -2.20
C ASP A 72 -2.36 -8.63 -2.29
N LYS A 73 -3.43 -7.94 -2.68
CA LYS A 73 -4.78 -8.56 -2.77
C LYS A 73 -4.88 -9.58 -3.90
N GLN A 74 -4.07 -9.46 -4.94
CA GLN A 74 -4.16 -10.30 -6.15
C GLN A 74 -3.02 -11.32 -6.24
N ASP A 75 -1.89 -11.07 -5.56
CA ASP A 75 -0.73 -11.96 -5.51
C ASP A 75 -0.37 -12.30 -4.05
N PRO A 76 -0.75 -13.50 -3.56
CA PRO A 76 -0.54 -13.87 -2.16
C PRO A 76 0.94 -14.05 -1.78
N TYR A 77 1.86 -14.03 -2.75
CA TYR A 77 3.30 -14.13 -2.50
C TYR A 77 4.01 -12.79 -2.59
N LEU A 78 3.29 -11.71 -2.91
CA LEU A 78 3.88 -10.37 -3.03
C LEU A 78 3.58 -9.55 -1.78
N ILE A 79 4.65 -9.13 -1.10
CA ILE A 79 4.58 -8.15 -0.01
C ILE A 79 4.89 -6.77 -0.59
N VAL A 80 4.00 -5.80 -0.35
CA VAL A 80 4.10 -4.44 -0.89
C VAL A 80 4.35 -3.40 0.20
N ASP A 81 4.99 -2.30 -0.17
CA ASP A 81 5.09 -1.10 0.66
C ASP A 81 3.84 -0.23 0.49
N MET A 82 3.06 -0.11 1.56
CA MET A 82 1.75 0.55 1.56
C MET A 82 1.82 2.07 1.39
N ARG A 83 3.00 2.67 1.56
CA ARG A 83 3.14 4.13 1.57
C ARG A 83 2.99 4.77 0.19
N TYR A 84 3.17 3.98 -0.88
CA TYR A 84 3.25 4.51 -2.23
C TYR A 84 2.40 3.70 -3.20
N SER A 85 1.46 4.36 -3.86
CA SER A 85 0.57 3.79 -4.87
C SER A 85 0.39 4.77 -6.03
N GLN A 86 -0.16 4.31 -7.15
CA GLN A 86 -0.42 5.20 -8.30
C GLN A 86 -1.52 6.23 -7.98
N LEU A 87 -2.63 5.77 -7.39
CA LEU A 87 -3.68 6.65 -6.87
C LEU A 87 -3.61 6.71 -5.34
N PRO A 88 -3.82 7.88 -4.73
CA PRO A 88 -3.59 8.05 -3.30
C PRO A 88 -4.56 7.24 -2.43
N ASN A 89 -5.76 6.92 -2.90
CA ASN A 89 -6.75 6.12 -2.16
C ASN A 89 -6.59 4.59 -2.35
N GLU A 90 -5.53 4.13 -3.00
CA GLU A 90 -5.36 2.69 -3.29
C GLU A 90 -4.31 2.00 -2.43
N ILE A 91 -4.49 0.71 -2.24
CA ILE A 91 -3.51 -0.15 -1.56
C ILE A 91 -2.50 -0.80 -2.52
N ASP A 92 -2.64 -0.59 -3.83
CA ASP A 92 -1.76 -1.16 -4.85
C ASP A 92 -0.38 -0.50 -4.79
N GLY A 93 0.53 -1.13 -4.04
CA GLY A 93 1.89 -0.64 -3.84
C GLY A 93 2.67 -0.52 -5.15
N LEU A 94 3.45 0.55 -5.30
CA LEU A 94 4.31 0.78 -6.48
C LEU A 94 5.46 -0.22 -6.59
N TRP A 95 5.87 -0.80 -5.47
CA TRP A 95 6.91 -1.82 -5.39
C TRP A 95 6.68 -2.79 -4.24
N GLY A 96 7.37 -3.91 -4.31
CA GLY A 96 7.32 -4.95 -3.31
C GLY A 96 8.39 -6.01 -3.53
N ILE A 97 8.34 -7.03 -2.68
CA ILE A 97 9.15 -8.24 -2.79
C ILE A 97 8.23 -9.44 -2.98
N ARG A 98 8.49 -10.25 -4.00
CA ARG A 98 7.77 -11.50 -4.23
C ARG A 98 8.58 -12.65 -3.64
N LEU A 99 7.87 -13.44 -2.83
CA LEU A 99 8.37 -14.65 -2.20
C LEU A 99 8.14 -15.87 -3.10
N ASP A 100 8.92 -16.91 -2.89
CA ASP A 100 8.78 -18.19 -3.58
C ASP A 100 8.85 -19.35 -2.57
N PRO A 101 7.76 -20.10 -2.35
CA PRO A 101 7.73 -21.22 -1.41
C PRO A 101 8.58 -22.42 -1.86
N SER A 102 9.00 -22.46 -3.13
CA SER A 102 9.81 -23.52 -3.72
C SER A 102 11.29 -23.16 -3.86
N ALA A 103 11.68 -21.93 -3.52
CA ALA A 103 13.06 -21.48 -3.66
C ALA A 103 14.00 -22.14 -2.62
N ALA A 104 15.28 -22.20 -2.97
CA ALA A 104 16.31 -22.71 -2.08
C ALA A 104 16.41 -21.87 -0.79
N PHE A 105 16.95 -22.46 0.27
CA PHE A 105 17.03 -21.84 1.60
C PHE A 105 17.77 -20.48 1.59
N ASP A 106 18.79 -20.35 0.74
CA ASP A 106 19.64 -19.17 0.56
C ASP A 106 19.21 -18.27 -0.62
N ALA A 107 18.10 -18.60 -1.29
CA ALA A 107 17.59 -17.82 -2.41
C ALA A 107 16.97 -16.50 -1.94
N HIS A 108 17.25 -15.44 -2.69
CA HIS A 108 16.70 -14.11 -2.45
C HIS A 108 15.30 -13.96 -3.05
N VAL A 109 14.53 -13.04 -2.47
CA VAL A 109 13.22 -12.61 -2.98
C VAL A 109 13.35 -11.88 -4.32
N GLU A 110 12.31 -11.91 -5.15
CA GLU A 110 12.24 -11.11 -6.38
C GLU A 110 11.82 -9.67 -6.05
N TRP A 111 12.54 -8.67 -6.53
CA TRP A 111 12.11 -7.27 -6.45
C TRP A 111 11.11 -6.94 -7.57
N VAL A 112 9.91 -6.50 -7.19
CA VAL A 112 8.83 -6.20 -8.13
C VAL A 112 8.56 -4.70 -8.16
N THR A 113 8.47 -4.12 -9.36
CA THR A 113 8.01 -2.74 -9.57
C THR A 113 6.79 -2.71 -10.48
N ARG A 114 5.78 -1.93 -10.12
CA ARG A 114 4.54 -1.79 -10.88
C ARG A 114 4.51 -0.44 -11.59
N ARG A 115 5.16 -0.40 -12.76
CA ARG A 115 5.17 0.77 -13.63
C ARG A 115 4.11 0.61 -14.72
N SER A 116 2.85 0.86 -14.37
CA SER A 116 1.75 0.83 -15.34
C SER A 116 0.89 2.08 -15.24
N THR A 117 1.48 3.25 -15.52
CA THR A 117 0.69 4.47 -15.71
C THR A 117 0.03 4.40 -17.08
N ASN A 118 -1.28 4.13 -17.11
CA ASN A 118 -2.07 4.22 -18.32
C ASN A 118 -2.95 5.48 -18.30
N LYS A 119 -3.53 5.85 -19.44
CA LYS A 119 -4.38 7.05 -19.56
C LYS A 119 -5.53 7.06 -18.54
N ALA A 120 -6.15 5.91 -18.29
CA ALA A 120 -7.26 5.81 -17.34
C ALA A 120 -6.83 6.16 -15.90
N ARG A 121 -5.65 5.72 -15.45
CA ARG A 121 -5.10 6.09 -14.13
C ARG A 121 -4.83 7.59 -14.03
N VAL A 122 -4.32 8.20 -15.09
CA VAL A 122 -4.09 9.66 -15.13
C VAL A 122 -5.41 10.41 -15.08
N ASP A 123 -6.39 9.99 -15.88
CA ASP A 123 -7.72 10.62 -15.91
C ASP A 123 -8.41 10.51 -14.54
N GLN A 124 -8.27 9.38 -13.83
CA GLN A 124 -8.75 9.21 -12.45
C GLN A 124 -8.05 10.16 -11.49
N LEU A 125 -6.73 10.28 -11.54
CA LEU A 125 -5.99 11.20 -10.68
C LEU A 125 -6.43 12.66 -10.90
N LEU A 126 -6.66 13.06 -12.16
CA LEU A 126 -7.17 14.39 -12.51
C LEU A 126 -8.58 14.61 -11.95
N ALA A 127 -9.48 13.64 -12.07
CA ALA A 127 -10.81 13.72 -11.49
C ALA A 127 -10.77 13.89 -9.95
N MET A 128 -9.88 13.16 -9.26
CA MET A 128 -9.67 13.33 -7.81
C MET A 128 -9.15 14.73 -7.45
N LEU A 129 -8.27 15.31 -8.27
CA LEU A 129 -7.81 16.70 -8.10
C LEU A 129 -8.94 17.71 -8.30
N GLU A 130 -9.85 17.45 -9.24
CA GLU A 130 -11.05 18.27 -9.47
C GLU A 130 -12.10 18.10 -8.34
N GLY A 131 -11.99 17.03 -7.54
CA GLY A 131 -12.83 16.76 -6.38
C GLY A 131 -13.88 15.68 -6.60
N ASP A 132 -13.77 14.90 -7.67
CA ASP A 132 -14.64 13.76 -7.90
C ASP A 132 -14.52 12.72 -6.77
N GLY A 133 -15.66 12.16 -6.36
CA GLY A 133 -15.76 11.23 -5.23
C GLY A 133 -15.48 11.84 -3.85
N ALA A 134 -15.14 13.13 -3.75
CA ALA A 134 -14.73 13.74 -2.50
C ALA A 134 -15.94 14.08 -1.61
N LYS A 135 -15.92 13.60 -0.37
CA LYS A 135 -16.94 13.82 0.64
C LYS A 135 -16.41 14.72 1.76
N PRO A 136 -17.25 15.53 2.42
CA PRO A 136 -16.85 16.22 3.64
C PRO A 136 -16.41 15.23 4.71
N ILE A 137 -15.39 15.58 5.50
CA ILE A 137 -15.05 14.80 6.69
C ILE A 137 -16.23 14.88 7.66
N PRO A 138 -16.76 13.75 8.17
CA PRO A 138 -17.85 13.76 9.12
C PRO A 138 -17.51 14.65 10.33
N SER A 139 -18.36 15.66 10.60
CA SER A 139 -18.23 16.44 11.82
C SER A 139 -18.69 15.58 13.00
N ASN A 140 -17.75 15.11 13.81
CA ASN A 140 -18.11 14.62 15.13
C ASN A 140 -18.53 15.85 15.96
N ASN A 141 -19.84 16.07 16.08
CA ASN A 141 -20.37 16.90 17.16
C ASN A 141 -19.96 16.22 18.46
N ARG A 142 -18.93 16.75 19.11
CA ARG A 142 -18.59 16.42 20.49
C ARG A 142 -19.57 17.13 21.43
#